data_AF-E8WJ97-F1
#
_entry.id   AF-E8WJ97-F1
#
_cell.length_a   1.000
_cell.length_b   1.000
_cell.length_c   1.000
_cell.angle_alpha   90.00
_cell.angle_beta   90.00
_cell.angle_gamma   90.00
#
_symmetry.space_group_name_H-M   'P 1'
#
loop_
_entity.id
_entity.type
_entity.pdbx_description
1 polymer ?
#
loop_
_entity_poly.entity_id
_entity_poly.type
_entity_poly.pdbx_seq_one_letter_code
_entity_poly.pdbx_strand_id
1 'polypeptide(L)'
;MKVATGLLQIFLVCIFWWPDEARSLTSIEKVELIRKTPKHVVVGLPHNAPRPVFYFLPGATAPSCGLVAGRGNAITPILEIEPPETFPQCLDITEGAEFRHGGFAGYVFKYLQRDTREDTSTAYFFVKQFENKLQPLDLLNQAKPPQNRPISYLAAWGKSKLLTRRNEIKGYRDTPHSIILASAILNVSRNEKASKCRTEVDLVTTERLLPVQVNSCRSILASTSISSKEGVYFVVLIEDTRKRILGQILQATSDKVRRATELEERFKVEIESGEILNLKRSIRRMLEEERGRSEYSSP
;
A
#
# COMPACT_ATOMS: atom_id res chain seq x y z
N MET A 1 -38.54 -28.38 -35.30
CA MET A 1 -38.19 -29.26 -34.14
C MET A 1 -36.68 -29.14 -33.97
N LYS A 2 -36.20 -28.46 -32.91
CA LYS A 2 -35.62 -29.05 -31.67
C LYS A 2 -34.48 -30.03 -32.03
N VAL A 3 -33.22 -29.86 -31.59
CA VAL A 3 -32.75 -29.58 -30.22
C VAL A 3 -31.38 -28.87 -30.26
N ALA A 4 -31.20 -27.92 -29.34
CA ALA A 4 -29.94 -27.26 -29.02
C ALA A 4 -29.13 -28.10 -28.02
N THR A 5 -27.82 -28.20 -28.22
CA THR A 5 -26.86 -28.67 -27.21
C THR A 5 -25.74 -27.65 -27.10
N GLY A 6 -25.92 -26.72 -26.16
CA GLY A 6 -24.89 -25.78 -25.72
C GLY A 6 -23.93 -26.49 -24.77
N LEU A 7 -22.67 -26.59 -25.19
CA LEU A 7 -21.57 -27.03 -24.35
C LEU A 7 -21.17 -25.86 -23.42
N LEU A 8 -21.49 -26.06 -22.14
CA LEU A 8 -21.13 -25.19 -21.03
C LEU A 8 -19.62 -25.32 -20.77
N GLN A 9 -18.80 -24.45 -21.36
CA GLN A 9 -17.39 -24.32 -21.00
C GLN A 9 -17.29 -23.64 -19.62
N ILE A 10 -17.24 -24.47 -18.59
CA ILE A 10 -16.86 -24.07 -17.24
C ILE A 10 -15.38 -23.66 -17.30
N PHE A 11 -15.12 -22.35 -17.32
CA PHE A 11 -13.80 -21.80 -17.02
C PHE A 11 -13.50 -22.09 -15.55
N LEU A 12 -12.85 -23.22 -15.29
CA LEU A 12 -12.09 -23.43 -14.07
C LEU A 12 -11.00 -22.36 -14.04
N VAL A 13 -11.25 -21.29 -13.30
CA VAL A 13 -10.20 -20.35 -12.90
C VAL A 13 -9.27 -21.14 -12.00
N CYS A 14 -8.13 -21.58 -12.54
CA CYS A 14 -7.03 -22.08 -11.76
C CYS A 14 -6.68 -21.02 -10.71
N ILE A 15 -7.05 -21.30 -9.47
CA ILE A 15 -6.59 -20.61 -8.28
C ILE A 15 -5.07 -20.76 -8.32
N PHE A 16 -4.38 -19.68 -8.66
CA PHE A 16 -2.93 -19.58 -8.59
C PHE A 16 -2.51 -19.85 -7.14
N TRP A 17 -2.17 -21.10 -6.84
CA TRP A 17 -1.36 -21.46 -5.69
C TRP A 17 0.01 -20.83 -5.90
N TRP A 18 0.33 -19.80 -5.12
CA TRP A 18 1.72 -19.44 -4.95
C TRP A 18 2.42 -20.62 -4.26
N PRO A 19 3.59 -21.07 -4.73
CA PRO A 19 4.40 -21.97 -3.93
C PRO A 19 4.77 -21.22 -2.65
N ASP A 20 4.20 -21.66 -1.53
CA ASP A 20 4.68 -21.31 -0.20
C ASP A 20 6.11 -21.89 -0.10
N GLU A 21 7.12 -21.10 -0.46
CA GLU A 21 8.45 -21.30 0.10
C GLU A 21 8.30 -21.11 1.60
N ALA A 22 8.13 -22.23 2.30
CA ALA A 22 7.98 -22.28 3.73
C ALA A 22 9.27 -21.77 4.37
N ARG A 23 9.36 -20.46 4.60
CA ARG A 23 10.33 -19.93 5.56
C ARG A 23 10.09 -20.64 6.89
N SER A 24 11.14 -21.25 7.42
CA SER A 24 11.07 -21.98 8.68
C SER A 24 10.58 -21.04 9.77
N LEU A 25 9.41 -21.34 10.33
CA LEU A 25 8.93 -20.65 11.51
C LEU A 25 9.77 -21.10 12.70
N THR A 26 10.24 -20.13 13.49
CA THR A 26 11.00 -20.41 14.71
C THR A 26 10.01 -20.59 15.87
N SER A 27 10.03 -21.75 16.52
CA SER A 27 9.17 -21.99 17.69
C SER A 27 9.69 -21.19 18.88
N ILE A 28 8.79 -20.48 19.58
CA ILE A 28 9.15 -19.73 20.80
C ILE A 28 9.78 -20.64 21.85
N GLU A 29 9.35 -21.90 21.93
CA GLU A 29 9.86 -22.88 22.91
C GLU A 29 11.31 -23.31 22.63
N LYS A 30 11.81 -23.06 21.42
CA LYS A 30 13.15 -23.46 20.99
C LYS A 30 14.18 -22.32 21.09
N VAL A 31 13.78 -21.16 21.61
CA VAL A 31 14.64 -19.97 21.70
C VAL A 31 14.59 -19.34 23.07
N GLU A 32 15.66 -18.64 23.43
CA GLU A 32 15.69 -17.84 24.65
C GLU A 32 15.14 -16.44 24.36
N LEU A 33 13.92 -16.14 24.84
CA LEU A 33 13.32 -14.81 24.71
C LEU A 33 14.00 -13.78 25.61
N ILE A 34 14.30 -12.61 25.05
CA ILE A 34 14.87 -11.49 25.80
C ILE A 34 13.74 -10.76 26.55
N ARG A 35 13.46 -11.20 27.78
CA ARG A 35 12.33 -10.73 28.61
C ARG A 35 12.42 -9.27 29.08
N LYS A 36 13.61 -8.67 29.06
CA LYS A 36 13.90 -7.29 29.48
C LYS A 36 14.15 -6.35 28.30
N THR A 37 13.63 -6.66 27.12
CA THR A 37 13.47 -5.60 26.12
C THR A 37 12.48 -4.57 26.69
N PRO A 38 12.75 -3.26 26.62
CA PRO A 38 11.73 -2.26 26.90
C PRO A 38 10.47 -2.69 26.15
N LYS A 39 9.29 -2.55 26.77
CA LYS A 39 8.04 -2.69 26.00
C LYS A 39 8.06 -1.58 24.95
N HIS A 40 8.69 -1.85 23.80
CA HIS A 40 8.69 -0.98 22.66
C HIS A 40 7.27 -1.09 22.13
N VAL A 41 6.40 -0.21 22.65
CA VAL A 41 5.10 0.05 22.08
C VAL A 41 5.41 0.57 20.68
N VAL A 42 5.18 -0.28 19.69
CA VAL A 42 5.29 0.13 18.29
C VAL A 42 4.19 1.18 18.09
N VAL A 43 4.60 2.45 18.01
CA VAL A 43 3.69 3.59 17.98
C VAL A 43 2.86 3.52 16.68
N GLY A 44 1.55 3.71 16.79
CA GLY A 44 0.66 3.81 15.63
C GLY A 44 0.08 2.49 15.12
N LEU A 45 0.30 1.37 15.82
CA LEU A 45 -0.33 0.08 15.50
C LEU A 45 -1.55 -0.22 16.40
N PRO A 46 -2.56 -0.95 15.89
CA PRO A 46 -3.67 -1.42 16.71
C PRO A 46 -3.21 -2.50 17.71
N HIS A 47 -4.00 -2.70 18.78
CA HIS A 47 -3.66 -3.63 19.87
C HIS A 47 -3.48 -5.10 19.44
N ASN A 48 -4.07 -5.49 18.30
CA ASN A 48 -4.02 -6.83 17.74
C ASN A 48 -2.91 -7.02 16.69
N ALA A 49 -2.08 -5.99 16.45
CA ALA A 49 -0.98 -6.05 15.50
C ALA A 49 0.10 -7.07 15.93
N PRO A 50 0.93 -7.54 14.99
CA PRO A 50 2.07 -8.40 15.31
C PRO A 50 3.01 -7.72 16.31
N ARG A 51 3.46 -8.47 17.31
CA ARG A 51 4.35 -7.96 18.35
C ARG A 51 5.80 -8.27 18.00
N PRO A 52 6.72 -7.30 18.05
CA PRO A 52 8.14 -7.58 17.93
C PRO A 52 8.62 -8.41 19.13
N VAL A 53 9.53 -9.33 18.86
CA VAL A 53 10.24 -10.12 19.86
C VAL A 53 11.72 -10.19 19.52
N PHE A 54 12.55 -10.19 20.54
CA PHE A 54 13.98 -10.43 20.44
C PHE A 54 14.32 -11.74 21.15
N TYR A 55 15.21 -12.52 20.55
CA TYR A 55 15.55 -13.85 21.04
C TYR A 55 16.97 -14.25 20.65
N PHE A 56 17.53 -15.19 21.40
CA PHE A 56 18.77 -15.88 21.03
C PHE A 56 18.43 -17.25 20.43
N LEU A 57 19.00 -17.53 19.26
CA LEU A 57 19.04 -18.89 18.72
C LEU A 57 20.02 -19.74 19.55
N PRO A 58 19.83 -21.07 19.63
CA PRO A 58 20.74 -21.94 20.37
C PRO A 58 22.20 -21.75 19.92
N GLY A 59 23.08 -21.37 20.86
CA GLY A 59 24.50 -21.12 20.58
C GLY A 59 24.83 -19.73 20.02
N ALA A 60 23.83 -18.86 19.79
CA ALA A 60 24.06 -17.47 19.40
C ALA A 60 24.54 -16.64 20.59
N THR A 61 25.43 -15.68 20.32
CA THR A 61 25.94 -14.72 21.33
C THR A 61 25.39 -13.31 21.14
N ALA A 62 24.62 -13.09 20.06
CA ALA A 62 23.98 -11.82 19.74
C ALA A 62 22.48 -12.03 19.42
N PRO A 63 21.64 -10.98 19.55
CA PRO A 63 20.20 -11.13 19.44
C PRO A 63 19.69 -11.16 17.98
N SER A 64 18.76 -12.09 17.72
CA SER A 64 17.85 -12.08 16.57
C SER A 64 16.58 -11.29 16.90
N CYS A 65 15.79 -10.94 15.87
CA CYS A 65 14.44 -10.44 16.07
C CYS A 65 13.43 -11.00 15.07
N GLY A 66 12.17 -10.99 15.50
CA GLY A 66 11.05 -11.47 14.71
C GLY A 66 9.73 -10.90 15.20
N LEU A 67 8.65 -11.43 14.65
CA LEU A 67 7.28 -11.03 14.95
C LEU A 67 6.46 -12.22 15.44
N VAL A 68 5.55 -11.97 16.37
CA VAL A 68 4.57 -12.96 16.84
C VAL A 68 3.17 -12.42 16.62
N ALA A 69 2.31 -13.20 15.97
CA ALA A 69 0.89 -12.85 15.82
C ALA A 69 0.15 -13.05 17.15
N GLY A 70 -0.42 -11.98 17.73
CA GLY A 70 -1.33 -12.07 18.88
C GLY A 70 -0.80 -12.93 20.05
N ARG A 71 -1.52 -14.02 20.35
CA ARG A 71 -1.18 -15.05 21.37
C ARG A 71 -0.49 -16.29 20.78
N GLY A 72 -0.02 -16.22 19.54
CA GLY A 72 0.67 -17.33 18.88
C GLY A 72 2.00 -17.68 19.53
N ASN A 73 2.46 -18.92 19.28
CA ASN A 73 3.72 -19.46 19.80
C ASN A 73 4.80 -19.62 18.71
N ALA A 74 4.56 -19.08 17.51
CA ALA A 74 5.49 -19.11 16.40
C ALA A 74 6.03 -17.71 16.13
N ILE A 75 7.34 -17.62 15.95
CA ILE A 75 8.07 -16.43 15.54
C ILE A 75 8.21 -16.47 14.03
N THR A 76 7.84 -15.37 13.37
CA THR A 76 8.22 -15.08 12.00
C THR A 76 9.50 -14.25 12.02
N PRO A 77 10.64 -14.82 11.61
CA PRO A 77 11.93 -14.12 11.66
C PRO A 77 11.92 -12.86 10.78
N ILE A 78 12.43 -11.75 11.33
CA ILE A 78 12.79 -10.55 10.56
C ILE A 78 14.26 -10.64 10.18
N LEU A 79 15.10 -10.85 11.19
CA LEU A 79 16.55 -10.94 11.07
C LEU A 79 17.03 -11.98 12.09
N GLU A 80 17.61 -13.05 11.58
CA GLU A 80 18.22 -14.11 12.39
C GLU A 80 19.73 -14.12 12.19
N ILE A 81 20.43 -14.31 13.30
CA ILE A 81 21.87 -14.54 13.29
C ILE A 81 22.16 -16.04 13.24
N GLU A 82 23.04 -16.47 12.33
CA GLU A 82 23.46 -17.87 12.27
C GLU A 82 24.61 -18.12 13.25
N PRO A 83 24.49 -19.00 14.25
CA PRO A 83 25.61 -19.32 15.13
C PRO A 83 26.78 -19.95 14.35
N PRO A 84 28.05 -19.61 14.68
CA PRO A 84 28.52 -18.83 15.82
C PRO A 84 28.71 -17.33 15.52
N GLU A 85 28.08 -16.82 14.47
CA GLU A 85 28.29 -15.45 14.03
C GLU A 85 27.85 -14.44 15.11
N THR A 86 28.36 -13.22 14.99
CA THR A 86 27.99 -12.06 15.84
C THR A 86 27.24 -10.99 15.07
N PHE A 87 27.11 -11.12 13.75
CA PHE A 87 26.35 -10.24 12.87
C PHE A 87 25.58 -11.08 11.84
N PRO A 88 24.50 -10.56 11.24
CA PRO A 88 23.86 -9.29 11.54
C PRO A 88 23.08 -9.34 12.86
N GLN A 89 23.04 -8.22 13.59
CA GLN A 89 22.29 -8.09 14.86
C GLN A 89 21.05 -7.23 14.67
N CYS A 90 19.95 -7.66 15.26
CA CYS A 90 18.78 -6.79 15.36
C CYS A 90 18.88 -5.94 16.62
N LEU A 91 18.97 -4.63 16.45
CA LEU A 91 19.14 -3.69 17.56
C LEU A 91 17.81 -3.16 18.08
N ASP A 92 16.86 -2.89 17.18
CA ASP A 92 15.61 -2.24 17.56
C ASP A 92 14.49 -2.46 16.52
N ILE A 93 13.23 -2.44 16.99
CA ILE A 93 12.01 -2.39 16.17
C ILE A 93 11.10 -1.32 16.79
N THR A 94 11.20 -0.09 16.27
CA THR A 94 10.63 1.11 16.91
C THR A 94 9.28 1.54 16.35
N GLU A 95 9.09 1.36 15.05
CA GLU A 95 7.96 1.93 14.32
C GLU A 95 7.29 0.87 13.46
N GLY A 96 5.98 1.01 13.33
CA GLY A 96 5.20 0.16 12.44
C GLY A 96 3.98 0.89 11.93
N ALA A 97 3.49 0.45 10.78
CA ALA A 97 2.25 0.96 10.21
C ALA A 97 1.45 -0.17 9.58
N GLU A 98 0.14 -0.04 9.65
CA GLU A 98 -0.82 -0.95 9.03
C GLU A 98 -1.21 -0.46 7.64
N PHE A 99 -1.47 -1.40 6.74
CA PHE A 99 -2.22 -1.19 5.51
C PHE A 99 -3.21 -2.33 5.29
N ARG A 100 -4.24 -2.11 4.47
CA ARG A 100 -5.26 -3.11 4.16
C ARG A 100 -5.23 -3.44 2.68
N HIS A 101 -5.19 -4.72 2.30
CA HIS A 101 -5.18 -5.12 0.90
C HIS A 101 -5.84 -6.48 0.72
N GLY A 102 -6.74 -6.63 -0.26
CA GLY A 102 -7.27 -7.94 -0.65
C GLY A 102 -7.88 -8.78 0.48
N GLY A 103 -8.54 -8.14 1.46
CA GLY A 103 -9.16 -8.82 2.61
C GLY A 103 -8.20 -9.22 3.74
N PHE A 104 -6.96 -8.73 3.74
CA PHE A 104 -6.01 -8.95 4.84
C PHE A 104 -5.42 -7.65 5.39
N ALA A 105 -4.99 -7.72 6.65
CA ALA A 105 -4.18 -6.69 7.29
C ALA A 105 -2.69 -6.93 6.98
N GLY A 106 -2.07 -5.95 6.34
CA GLY A 106 -0.64 -5.87 6.12
C GLY A 106 0.02 -4.94 7.13
N TYR A 107 1.25 -5.24 7.49
CA TYR A 107 2.05 -4.43 8.40
C TYR A 107 3.43 -4.23 7.81
N VAL A 108 4.00 -3.05 8.04
CA VAL A 108 5.41 -2.75 7.83
C VAL A 108 6.03 -2.40 9.17
N PHE A 109 7.20 -2.97 9.45
CA PHE A 109 8.00 -2.69 10.63
C PHE A 109 9.33 -2.10 10.20
N LYS A 110 9.72 -1.00 10.82
CA LYS A 110 11.07 -0.43 10.69
C LYS A 110 11.94 -1.05 11.77
N TYR A 111 13.09 -1.58 11.37
CA TYR A 111 14.05 -2.16 12.29
C TYR A 111 15.45 -1.61 12.04
N LEU A 112 16.21 -1.50 13.12
CA LEU A 112 17.62 -1.11 13.10
C LEU A 112 18.44 -2.39 13.15
N GLN A 113 19.29 -2.60 12.15
CA GLN A 113 20.23 -3.71 12.11
C GLN A 113 21.66 -3.22 12.17
N ARG A 114 22.53 -4.07 12.69
CA ARG A 114 23.97 -3.88 12.70
C ARG A 114 24.61 -5.00 11.89
N ASP A 115 25.22 -4.64 10.77
CA ASP A 115 25.77 -5.58 9.80
C ASP A 115 27.24 -5.91 10.10
N THR A 116 27.98 -4.97 10.69
CA THR A 116 29.36 -5.13 11.17
C THR A 116 29.53 -4.40 12.50
N ARG A 117 30.73 -4.39 13.08
CA ARG A 117 30.98 -3.65 14.33
C ARG A 117 30.73 -2.15 14.18
N GLU A 118 31.00 -1.59 13.01
CA GLU A 118 30.90 -0.16 12.71
C GLU A 118 29.63 0.22 11.93
N ASP A 119 29.02 -0.73 11.21
CA ASP A 119 27.93 -0.45 10.27
C ASP A 119 26.56 -0.74 10.86
N THR A 120 25.75 0.32 10.95
CA THR A 120 24.35 0.24 11.37
C THR A 120 23.46 0.76 10.24
N SER A 121 22.41 0.02 9.91
CA SER A 121 21.49 0.36 8.82
C SER A 121 20.03 0.21 9.25
N THR A 122 19.15 0.97 8.61
CA THR A 122 17.70 0.86 8.80
C THR A 122 17.11 0.03 7.66
N ALA A 123 16.29 -0.94 8.02
CA ALA A 123 15.58 -1.77 7.06
C ALA A 123 14.09 -1.88 7.43
N TYR A 124 13.31 -2.45 6.51
CA TYR A 124 11.87 -2.55 6.63
C TYR A 124 11.41 -3.96 6.34
N PHE A 125 10.47 -4.45 7.14
CA PHE A 125 9.91 -5.79 6.99
C PHE A 125 8.40 -5.72 6.85
N PHE A 126 7.90 -6.24 5.74
CA PHE A 126 6.51 -6.31 5.38
C PHE A 126 5.97 -7.72 5.64
N VAL A 127 4.84 -7.78 6.34
CA VAL A 127 4.09 -9.02 6.58
C VAL A 127 2.62 -8.80 6.30
N LYS A 128 1.92 -9.87 5.92
CA LYS A 128 0.47 -9.95 6.04
C LYS A 128 0.12 -10.83 7.22
N GLN A 129 -0.94 -10.44 7.93
CA GLN A 129 -1.54 -11.23 9.00
C GLN A 129 -2.79 -11.90 8.47
N PHE A 130 -2.85 -13.23 8.65
CA PHE A 130 -4.03 -14.04 8.42
C PHE A 130 -4.32 -14.81 9.69
N GLU A 131 -5.42 -14.47 10.36
CA GLU A 131 -5.76 -15.00 11.68
C GLU A 131 -4.58 -14.83 12.68
N ASN A 132 -4.04 -15.94 13.19
CA ASN A 132 -2.90 -16.00 14.11
C ASN A 132 -1.59 -16.38 13.41
N LYS A 133 -1.51 -16.21 12.08
CA LYS A 133 -0.31 -16.47 11.30
C LYS A 133 0.19 -15.19 10.64
N LEU A 134 1.51 -15.05 10.55
CA LEU A 134 2.15 -14.01 9.76
C LEU A 134 2.80 -14.67 8.55
N GLN A 135 2.63 -14.05 7.39
CA GLN A 135 3.32 -14.44 6.18
C GLN A 135 4.13 -13.23 5.68
N PRO A 136 5.45 -13.37 5.52
CA PRO A 136 6.27 -12.35 4.88
C PRO A 136 5.73 -12.01 3.48
N LEU A 137 5.77 -10.73 3.14
CA LEU A 137 5.42 -10.26 1.81
C LEU A 137 6.71 -10.14 0.99
N ASP A 138 7.21 -11.27 0.46
CA ASP A 138 8.53 -11.33 -0.20
C ASP A 138 8.69 -10.34 -1.35
N LEU A 139 7.64 -10.12 -2.15
CA LEU A 139 7.63 -9.08 -3.17
C LEU A 139 8.01 -7.69 -2.62
N LEU A 140 7.57 -7.36 -1.42
CA LEU A 140 7.85 -6.08 -0.77
C LEU A 140 9.20 -6.11 -0.04
N ASN A 141 9.54 -7.23 0.60
CA ASN A 141 10.80 -7.40 1.36
C ASN A 141 12.03 -7.46 0.45
N GLN A 142 11.89 -7.92 -0.79
CA GLN A 142 12.95 -7.91 -1.80
C GLN A 142 13.01 -6.59 -2.58
N ALA A 143 11.96 -5.78 -2.50
CA ALA A 143 11.94 -4.47 -3.13
C ALA A 143 12.70 -3.44 -2.30
N LYS A 144 13.23 -2.40 -2.95
CA LYS A 144 13.91 -1.28 -2.27
C LYS A 144 12.87 -0.20 -1.91
N PRO A 145 12.41 -0.11 -0.65
CA PRO A 145 11.49 0.95 -0.24
C PRO A 145 12.16 2.33 -0.30
N PRO A 146 11.37 3.41 -0.48
CA PRO A 146 11.87 4.78 -0.40
C PRO A 146 12.47 5.08 0.98
N GLN A 147 13.71 5.55 0.99
CA GLN A 147 14.42 5.91 2.22
C GLN A 147 13.95 7.26 2.76
N ASN A 148 14.18 7.51 4.05
CA ASN A 148 13.88 8.77 4.73
C ASN A 148 12.40 9.21 4.63
N ARG A 149 11.48 8.24 4.66
CA ARG A 149 10.03 8.48 4.67
C ARG A 149 9.43 8.01 5.99
N PRO A 150 8.34 8.66 6.45
CA PRO A 150 7.62 8.20 7.63
C PRO A 150 7.03 6.80 7.39
N ILE A 151 6.91 6.00 8.44
CA ILE A 151 6.45 4.60 8.33
C ILE A 151 5.06 4.46 7.69
N SER A 152 4.18 5.45 7.87
CA SER A 152 2.86 5.52 7.22
C SER A 152 2.96 5.64 5.69
N TYR A 153 3.94 6.36 5.18
CA TYR A 153 4.21 6.41 3.74
C TYR A 153 4.70 5.05 3.22
N LEU A 154 5.47 4.30 4.02
CA LEU A 154 5.93 2.97 3.62
C LEU A 154 4.80 1.94 3.58
N ALA A 155 3.82 2.04 4.50
CA ALA A 155 2.59 1.27 4.41
C ALA A 155 1.81 1.59 3.11
N ALA A 156 1.69 2.89 2.78
CA ALA A 156 1.09 3.32 1.52
C ALA A 156 1.85 2.81 0.29
N TRP A 157 3.19 2.86 0.32
CA TRP A 157 4.03 2.34 -0.75
C TRP A 157 3.89 0.82 -0.92
N GLY A 158 3.90 0.06 0.18
CA GLY A 158 3.72 -1.38 0.17
C GLY A 158 2.38 -1.76 -0.46
N LYS A 159 1.30 -1.11 -0.03
CA LYS A 159 -0.03 -1.27 -0.63
C LYS A 159 -0.04 -0.89 -2.12
N SER A 160 0.60 0.21 -2.51
CA SER A 160 0.72 0.61 -3.92
C SER A 160 1.43 -0.46 -4.76
N LYS A 161 2.48 -1.09 -4.25
CA LYS A 161 3.19 -2.17 -4.96
C LYS A 161 2.32 -3.40 -5.16
N LEU A 162 1.52 -3.78 -4.15
CA LEU A 162 0.55 -4.87 -4.27
C LEU A 162 -0.55 -4.55 -5.31
N LEU A 163 -1.04 -3.30 -5.33
CA LEU A 163 -2.00 -2.83 -6.35
C LEU A 163 -1.40 -2.88 -7.76
N THR A 164 -0.17 -2.40 -7.93
CA THR A 164 0.58 -2.46 -9.19
C THR A 164 0.71 -3.91 -9.65
N ARG A 165 1.13 -4.83 -8.77
CA ARG A 165 1.26 -6.25 -9.12
C ARG A 165 -0.05 -6.88 -9.58
N ARG A 166 -1.16 -6.58 -8.89
CA ARG A 166 -2.50 -7.04 -9.27
C ARG A 166 -2.93 -6.47 -10.63
N ASN A 167 -2.52 -5.24 -10.96
CA ASN A 167 -2.82 -4.61 -12.24
C ASN A 167 -1.94 -5.17 -13.38
N GLU A 168 -0.67 -5.51 -13.11
CA GLU A 168 0.23 -6.19 -14.05
C GLU A 168 -0.32 -7.54 -14.51
N ILE A 169 -0.89 -8.32 -13.59
CA ILE A 169 -1.57 -9.61 -13.91
C ILE A 169 -2.70 -9.39 -14.92
N LYS A 170 -3.33 -8.21 -14.91
CA LYS A 170 -4.40 -7.82 -15.85
C LYS A 170 -3.86 -7.14 -17.13
N GLY A 171 -2.55 -7.12 -17.33
CA GLY A 171 -1.88 -6.51 -18.48
C GLY A 171 -1.72 -4.99 -18.41
N TYR A 172 -1.94 -4.36 -17.25
CA TYR A 172 -1.70 -2.93 -17.06
C TYR A 172 -0.30 -2.70 -16.49
N ARG A 173 0.42 -1.71 -17.00
CA ARG A 173 1.72 -1.26 -16.46
C ARG A 173 1.55 0.03 -15.69
N ASP A 174 2.22 0.14 -14.55
CA ASP A 174 2.24 1.36 -13.74
C ASP A 174 2.83 2.54 -14.52
N THR A 175 2.43 3.75 -14.16
CA THR A 175 2.90 4.98 -14.83
C THR A 175 3.49 5.95 -13.81
N PRO A 176 4.35 6.90 -14.24
CA PRO A 176 4.89 7.92 -13.34
C PRO A 176 3.82 8.88 -12.77
N HIS A 177 2.57 8.77 -13.23
CA HIS A 177 1.45 9.57 -12.78
C HIS A 177 0.74 8.96 -11.55
N SER A 178 1.18 7.81 -11.05
CA SER A 178 0.74 7.30 -9.75
C SER A 178 1.22 8.22 -8.61
N ILE A 179 0.37 8.48 -7.61
CA ILE A 179 0.67 9.36 -6.47
C ILE A 179 0.49 8.55 -5.18
N ILE A 180 1.48 8.61 -4.30
CA ILE A 180 1.45 7.95 -3.00
C ILE A 180 1.45 9.03 -1.92
N LEU A 181 0.44 9.01 -1.05
CA LEU A 181 0.37 9.81 0.17
C LEU A 181 0.26 8.87 1.36
N ALA A 182 0.56 9.36 2.57
CA ALA A 182 0.51 8.53 3.77
C ALA A 182 -0.88 7.91 4.06
N SER A 183 -1.97 8.57 3.65
CA SER A 183 -3.35 8.13 3.88
C SER A 183 -4.07 7.58 2.64
N ALA A 184 -3.60 7.91 1.45
CA ALA A 184 -4.26 7.55 0.20
C ALA A 184 -3.29 7.37 -0.96
N ILE A 185 -3.66 6.53 -1.92
CA ILE A 185 -2.88 6.18 -3.10
C ILE A 185 -3.74 6.45 -4.32
N LEU A 186 -3.18 7.07 -5.35
CA LEU A 186 -3.69 7.03 -6.70
C LEU A 186 -2.77 6.14 -7.51
N ASN A 187 -3.28 5.00 -7.98
CA ASN A 187 -2.60 4.14 -8.94
C ASN A 187 -3.13 4.47 -10.35
N VAL A 188 -2.23 4.86 -11.24
CA VAL A 188 -2.53 5.11 -12.64
C VAL A 188 -1.71 4.15 -13.49
N SER A 189 -2.40 3.29 -14.23
CA SER A 189 -1.76 2.26 -15.04
C SER A 189 -2.34 2.21 -16.45
N ARG A 190 -1.56 1.72 -17.42
CA ARG A 190 -1.94 1.67 -18.84
C ARG A 190 -1.74 0.27 -19.40
N ASN A 191 -2.72 -0.21 -20.15
CA ASN A 191 -2.62 -1.38 -21.00
C ASN A 191 -2.51 -0.90 -22.46
N GLU A 192 -1.28 -0.89 -22.99
CA GLU A 192 -1.00 -0.40 -24.34
C GLU A 192 -1.68 -1.24 -25.41
N LYS A 193 -1.66 -2.56 -25.26
CA LYS A 193 -2.29 -3.51 -26.20
C LYS A 193 -3.79 -3.27 -26.31
N ALA A 194 -4.45 -3.01 -25.19
CA ALA A 194 -5.88 -2.75 -25.15
C ALA A 194 -6.25 -1.28 -25.40
N SER A 195 -5.26 -0.37 -25.50
CA SER A 195 -5.46 1.09 -25.50
C SER A 195 -6.38 1.54 -24.35
N LYS A 196 -6.09 1.06 -23.13
CA LYS A 196 -6.88 1.34 -21.93
C LYS A 196 -6.02 1.95 -20.82
N CYS A 197 -6.56 2.94 -20.13
CA CYS A 197 -6.00 3.48 -18.90
C CYS A 197 -6.89 3.11 -17.75
N ARG A 198 -6.25 2.74 -16.64
CA ARG A 198 -6.90 2.40 -15.39
C ARG A 198 -6.45 3.39 -14.33
N THR A 199 -7.42 4.05 -13.72
CA THR A 199 -7.24 4.88 -12.53
C THR A 199 -7.93 4.22 -11.36
N GLU A 200 -7.22 4.14 -10.26
CA GLU A 200 -7.71 3.52 -9.04
C GLU A 200 -7.17 4.29 -7.86
N VAL A 201 -8.06 4.77 -7.01
CA VAL A 201 -7.66 5.39 -5.75
C VAL A 201 -7.85 4.37 -4.65
N ASP A 202 -6.94 4.29 -3.69
CA ASP A 202 -7.05 3.40 -2.54
C ASP A 202 -6.75 4.14 -1.22
N LEU A 203 -7.39 3.76 -0.12
CA LEU A 203 -7.17 4.31 1.23
C LEU A 203 -6.31 3.34 2.03
N VAL A 204 -5.20 3.80 2.60
CA VAL A 204 -4.14 2.91 3.09
C VAL A 204 -4.64 1.88 4.12
N THR A 205 -5.47 2.31 5.07
CA THR A 205 -5.93 1.51 6.21
C THR A 205 -7.36 0.96 6.06
N THR A 206 -7.97 1.05 4.87
CA THR A 206 -9.32 0.50 4.65
C THR A 206 -9.34 -0.55 3.54
N GLU A 207 -10.24 -1.53 3.66
CA GLU A 207 -10.41 -2.63 2.70
C GLU A 207 -11.40 -2.34 1.58
N ARG A 208 -12.07 -1.17 1.61
CA ARG A 208 -13.10 -0.88 0.61
C ARG A 208 -12.48 -0.86 -0.78
N LEU A 209 -13.07 -1.61 -1.71
CA LEU A 209 -12.76 -1.49 -3.13
C LEU A 209 -13.33 -0.17 -3.62
N LEU A 210 -12.45 0.70 -4.07
CA LEU A 210 -12.76 2.08 -4.41
C LEU A 210 -12.98 2.19 -5.93
N PRO A 211 -13.59 3.30 -6.43
CA PRO A 211 -13.94 3.41 -7.83
C PRO A 211 -12.73 3.18 -8.73
N VAL A 212 -12.77 2.07 -9.45
CA VAL A 212 -11.85 1.75 -10.53
C VAL A 212 -12.46 2.31 -11.80
N GLN A 213 -11.76 3.21 -12.47
CA GLN A 213 -12.17 3.66 -13.79
C GLN A 213 -11.24 3.08 -14.85
N VAL A 214 -11.84 2.50 -15.89
CA VAL A 214 -11.11 1.99 -17.04
C VAL A 214 -11.65 2.70 -18.27
N ASN A 215 -10.80 3.45 -18.94
CA ASN A 215 -11.19 4.27 -20.09
C ASN A 215 -10.32 3.91 -21.29
N SER A 216 -10.89 4.02 -22.48
CA SER A 216 -10.09 4.03 -23.70
C SER A 216 -9.13 5.21 -23.63
N CYS A 217 -7.83 4.95 -23.75
CA CYS A 217 -6.82 5.98 -23.68
C CYS A 217 -5.68 5.73 -24.67
N ARG A 218 -5.19 6.84 -25.19
CA ARG A 218 -3.92 6.93 -25.89
C ARG A 218 -2.78 7.20 -24.92
N SER A 219 -2.94 8.12 -23.98
CA SER A 219 -1.88 8.48 -23.03
C SER A 219 -2.46 9.02 -21.72
N ILE A 220 -1.64 9.01 -20.66
CA ILE A 220 -1.91 9.77 -19.43
C ILE A 220 -1.09 11.04 -19.55
N LEU A 221 -1.73 12.19 -19.41
CA LEU A 221 -1.08 13.49 -19.61
C LEU A 221 -0.48 13.99 -18.30
N ALA A 222 -1.27 13.94 -17.23
CA ALA A 222 -0.86 14.45 -15.93
C ALA A 222 -1.72 13.89 -14.80
N SER A 223 -1.20 13.98 -13.59
CA SER A 223 -1.96 13.78 -12.37
C SER A 223 -1.52 14.75 -11.29
N THR A 224 -2.41 15.04 -10.34
CA THR A 224 -2.04 15.81 -9.15
C THR A 224 -2.95 15.47 -7.97
N SER A 225 -2.52 15.84 -6.77
CA SER A 225 -3.32 15.78 -5.56
C SER A 225 -3.54 17.17 -4.96
N ILE A 226 -4.69 17.32 -4.29
CA ILE A 226 -5.12 18.53 -3.59
C ILE A 226 -5.64 18.10 -2.23
N SER A 227 -4.93 18.47 -1.17
CA SER A 227 -5.38 18.21 0.20
C SER A 227 -6.29 19.33 0.69
N SER A 228 -7.38 18.95 1.34
CA SER A 228 -8.38 19.84 1.93
C SER A 228 -8.85 19.27 3.28
N LYS A 229 -9.68 20.02 4.02
CA LYS A 229 -10.31 19.51 5.25
C LYS A 229 -11.26 18.33 4.98
N GLU A 230 -11.93 18.31 3.83
CA GLU A 230 -12.87 17.26 3.47
C GLU A 230 -12.19 15.98 2.97
N GLY A 231 -10.88 16.03 2.72
CA GLY A 231 -10.09 14.91 2.21
C GLY A 231 -9.10 15.33 1.13
N VAL A 232 -8.58 14.32 0.42
CA VAL A 232 -7.65 14.47 -0.68
C VAL A 232 -8.39 14.30 -2.00
N TYR A 233 -8.29 15.26 -2.89
CA TYR A 233 -8.75 15.14 -4.26
C TYR A 233 -7.57 14.74 -5.15
N PHE A 234 -7.80 13.74 -5.98
CA PHE A 234 -6.90 13.33 -7.05
C PHE A 234 -7.50 13.77 -8.38
N VAL A 235 -6.68 14.41 -9.21
CA VAL A 235 -7.06 14.82 -10.57
C VAL A 235 -6.17 14.07 -11.54
N VAL A 236 -6.75 13.45 -12.56
CA VAL A 236 -6.03 12.75 -13.63
C VAL A 236 -6.53 13.26 -14.97
N LEU A 237 -5.59 13.64 -15.85
CA LEU A 237 -5.86 14.01 -17.23
C LEU A 237 -5.41 12.88 -18.16
N ILE A 238 -6.31 12.45 -19.03
CA ILE A 238 -6.13 11.33 -19.95
C ILE A 238 -6.41 11.82 -21.37
N GLU A 239 -5.54 11.50 -22.32
CA GLU A 239 -5.85 11.65 -23.74
C GLU A 239 -6.53 10.37 -24.23
N ASP A 240 -7.76 10.47 -24.74
CA ASP A 240 -8.48 9.33 -25.31
C ASP A 240 -7.93 8.94 -26.70
N THR A 241 -8.42 7.83 -27.26
CA THR A 241 -7.99 7.37 -28.59
C THR A 241 -8.41 8.29 -29.74
N ARG A 242 -9.31 9.26 -29.48
CA ARG A 242 -9.75 10.31 -30.40
C ARG A 242 -9.02 11.64 -30.16
N LYS A 243 -7.93 11.65 -29.37
CA LYS A 243 -7.15 12.83 -28.99
C LYS A 243 -7.95 13.87 -28.18
N ARG A 244 -9.04 13.47 -27.52
CA ARG A 244 -9.78 14.32 -26.60
C ARG A 244 -9.17 14.20 -25.20
N ILE A 245 -9.10 15.31 -24.49
CA ILE A 245 -8.66 15.31 -23.10
C ILE A 245 -9.87 15.03 -22.20
N LEU A 246 -9.73 14.01 -21.36
CA LEU A 246 -10.69 13.63 -20.34
C LEU A 246 -10.08 13.89 -18.96
N GLY A 247 -10.88 14.44 -18.06
CA GLY A 247 -10.50 14.68 -16.67
C GLY A 247 -11.27 13.76 -15.74
N GLN A 248 -10.59 13.26 -14.73
CA GLN A 248 -11.19 12.50 -13.64
C GLN A 248 -10.82 13.14 -12.33
N ILE A 249 -11.82 13.41 -11.50
CA ILE A 249 -11.63 13.97 -10.17
C ILE A 249 -12.19 12.97 -9.15
N LEU A 250 -11.31 12.44 -8.31
CA LEU A 250 -11.61 11.44 -7.32
C LEU A 250 -11.32 12.00 -5.93
N GLN A 251 -12.32 12.04 -5.05
CA GLN A 251 -12.17 12.48 -3.66
C GLN A 251 -11.97 11.28 -2.76
N ALA A 252 -10.88 11.28 -1.99
CA ALA A 252 -10.55 10.34 -0.94
C ALA A 252 -10.69 11.00 0.43
N THR A 253 -11.55 10.44 1.27
CA THR A 253 -11.76 10.87 2.66
C THR A 253 -11.21 9.78 3.60
N SER A 254 -11.43 9.88 4.92
CA SER A 254 -10.95 8.88 5.86
C SER A 254 -11.54 7.47 5.65
N ASP A 255 -12.76 7.37 5.12
CA ASP A 255 -13.54 6.12 5.08
C ASP A 255 -14.18 5.80 3.73
N LYS A 256 -14.19 6.76 2.80
CA LYS A 256 -14.77 6.61 1.45
C LYS A 256 -13.93 7.26 0.37
N VAL A 257 -14.03 6.70 -0.82
CA VAL A 257 -13.63 7.35 -2.07
C VAL A 257 -14.83 7.48 -2.97
N ARG A 258 -14.99 8.64 -3.58
CA ARG A 258 -16.06 8.91 -4.55
C ARG A 258 -15.51 9.68 -5.73
N ARG A 259 -16.19 9.55 -6.87
CA ARG A 259 -16.00 10.46 -8.00
C ARG A 259 -16.65 11.79 -7.68
N ALA A 260 -15.95 12.88 -7.94
CA ALA A 260 -16.46 14.24 -7.77
C ALA A 260 -16.98 14.76 -9.13
N THR A 261 -18.04 14.13 -9.65
CA THR A 261 -18.61 14.44 -10.97
C THR A 261 -19.04 15.91 -11.09
N GLU A 262 -19.53 16.50 -10.01
CA GLU A 262 -19.88 17.92 -9.96
C GLU A 262 -18.67 18.82 -10.23
N LEU A 263 -17.48 18.44 -9.73
CA LEU A 263 -16.24 19.17 -10.02
C LEU A 263 -15.76 18.93 -11.44
N GLU A 264 -15.93 17.73 -11.97
CA GLU A 264 -15.57 17.42 -13.36
C GLU A 264 -16.39 18.27 -14.35
N GLU A 265 -17.70 18.40 -14.12
CA GLU A 265 -18.56 19.26 -14.94
C GLU A 265 -18.25 20.74 -14.74
N ARG A 266 -18.02 21.18 -13.50
CA ARG A 266 -17.70 22.57 -13.18
C ARG A 266 -16.41 23.05 -13.83
N PHE A 267 -15.40 22.19 -13.93
CA PHE A 267 -14.07 22.53 -14.49
C PHE A 267 -13.82 21.87 -15.86
N LYS A 268 -14.88 21.58 -16.61
CA LYS A 268 -14.79 20.91 -17.90
C LYS A 268 -13.89 21.65 -18.90
N VAL A 269 -14.00 22.98 -18.97
CA VAL A 269 -13.20 23.81 -19.89
C VAL A 269 -11.71 23.73 -19.53
N GLU A 270 -11.37 23.84 -18.25
CA GLU A 270 -9.99 23.72 -17.77
C GLU A 270 -9.45 22.30 -17.95
N ILE A 271 -10.28 21.27 -17.78
CA ILE A 271 -9.91 19.88 -18.11
C ILE A 271 -9.56 19.77 -19.60
N GLU A 272 -10.42 20.28 -20.48
CA GLU A 272 -10.24 20.21 -21.93
C GLU A 272 -9.01 20.99 -22.41
N SER A 273 -8.55 22.00 -21.64
CA SER A 273 -7.29 22.72 -21.92
C SER A 273 -6.03 21.88 -21.72
N GLY A 274 -6.10 20.81 -20.91
CA GLY A 274 -4.94 19.99 -20.56
C GLY A 274 -3.99 20.59 -19.52
N GLU A 275 -4.26 21.80 -19.01
CA GLU A 275 -3.36 22.52 -18.10
C GLU A 275 -3.58 22.13 -16.62
N ILE A 276 -2.97 21.01 -16.20
CA ILE A 276 -3.16 20.45 -14.85
C ILE A 276 -2.88 21.44 -13.71
N LEU A 277 -1.91 22.34 -13.87
CA LEU A 277 -1.54 23.31 -12.83
C LEU A 277 -2.62 24.39 -12.64
N ASN A 278 -3.22 24.85 -13.72
CA ASN A 278 -4.30 25.83 -13.67
C ASN A 278 -5.56 25.19 -13.09
N LEU A 279 -5.90 23.98 -13.54
CA LEU A 279 -6.98 23.19 -12.96
C LEU A 279 -6.78 22.97 -11.45
N LYS A 280 -5.56 22.62 -11.01
CA LYS A 280 -5.22 22.46 -9.59
C LYS A 280 -5.47 23.72 -8.78
N ARG A 281 -5.07 24.88 -9.30
CA ARG A 281 -5.27 26.18 -8.63
C ARG A 281 -6.75 26.53 -8.55
N SER A 282 -7.50 26.32 -9.64
CA SER A 282 -8.95 26.59 -9.69
C SER A 282 -9.74 25.75 -8.69
N ILE A 283 -9.46 24.43 -8.64
CA ILE A 283 -10.09 23.53 -7.66
C ILE A 283 -9.71 23.94 -6.23
N ARG A 284 -8.43 24.21 -5.97
CA ARG A 284 -7.98 24.62 -4.62
C ARG A 284 -8.69 25.88 -4.14
N ARG A 285 -8.72 26.94 -4.97
CA ARG A 285 -9.37 28.20 -4.64
C ARG A 285 -10.86 27.99 -4.32
N MET A 286 -11.55 27.18 -5.12
CA MET A 286 -12.96 26.85 -4.89
C MET A 286 -13.17 26.15 -3.55
N LEU A 287 -12.34 25.14 -3.22
CA LEU A 287 -12.44 24.43 -1.93
C LEU A 287 -12.16 25.36 -0.73
N GLU A 288 -11.32 26.37 -0.91
CA GLU A 288 -11.02 27.39 0.11
C GLU A 288 -12.19 28.39 0.27
N GLU A 289 -12.83 28.81 -0.82
CA GLU A 289 -13.98 29.72 -0.81
C GLU A 289 -15.23 29.09 -0.18
N GLU A 290 -15.51 27.82 -0.50
CA GLU A 290 -16.65 27.08 0.07
C GLU A 290 -16.51 26.91 1.58
N ARG A 291 -15.27 26.73 2.06
CA ARG A 291 -14.98 26.75 3.50
C ARG A 291 -15.30 28.10 4.14
N GLY A 292 -14.87 29.20 3.52
CA GLY A 292 -15.15 30.53 4.04
C GLY A 292 -16.65 30.76 4.23
N ARG A 293 -17.49 30.33 3.29
CA ARG A 293 -18.95 30.45 3.39
C ARG A 293 -19.55 29.61 4.52
N SER A 294 -19.02 28.41 4.76
CA SER A 294 -19.51 27.52 5.83
C SER A 294 -19.19 28.04 7.23
N GLU A 295 -18.05 28.73 7.42
CA GLU A 295 -17.66 29.26 8.74
C GLU A 295 -18.51 30.48 9.15
N TYR A 296 -19.13 31.21 8.20
CA TYR A 296 -20.03 32.35 8.49
C TYR A 296 -21.52 32.00 8.53
N SER A 297 -21.90 30.75 8.23
CA SER A 297 -23.31 30.31 8.19
C SER A 297 -23.71 29.37 9.34
N SER A 298 -22.84 29.20 10.33
CA SER A 298 -23.19 28.52 11.59
C SER A 298 -23.64 29.56 12.63
N PRO A 299 -24.93 29.60 13.04
CA PRO A 299 -25.41 30.46 14.12
C PRO A 299 -24.85 30.06 15.48
#